data_AF-A0A0P1AUQ8-F1
#
_entry.id   AF-A0A0P1AUQ8-F1
#
_cell.length_a   1.000
_cell.length_b   1.000
_cell.length_c   1.000
_cell.angle_alpha   90.00
_cell.angle_beta   90.00
_cell.angle_gamma   90.00
#
_symmetry.space_group_name_H-M   'P 1'
#
loop_
_entity.id
_entity.type
_entity.pdbx_description
1 polymer ?
#
loop_
_entity_poly.entity_id
_entity_poly.type
_entity_poly.pdbx_seq_one_letter_code
_entity_poly.pdbx_strand_id
1 'polypeptide(L)'
;MTSRRVSKAVKLQLPDDDEDEYDGRRISSCNIIEAEEGKKLLIKPDPYLPEDYQCRASVLQHAENFCDAMLTRVNIHNNYSEFIAMQALEFDKRFYVWTP
;
A
#
# COMPACT_ATOMS: atom_id res chain seq x y z
N MET A 1 14.97 15.11 40.55
CA MET A 1 15.50 15.45 39.20
C MET A 1 15.02 14.37 38.23
N THR A 2 14.12 14.70 37.31
CA THR A 2 13.60 13.74 36.32
C THR A 2 14.60 13.64 35.16
N SER A 3 15.26 12.48 35.02
CA SER A 3 16.17 12.19 33.92
C SER A 3 15.41 12.17 32.58
N ARG A 4 15.80 13.04 31.64
CA ARG A 4 15.23 13.10 30.29
C ARG A 4 15.65 11.87 29.50
N ARG A 5 14.71 11.00 29.14
CA ARG A 5 14.96 9.94 28.15
C ARG A 5 15.11 10.58 26.77
N VAL A 6 16.33 10.61 26.26
CA VAL A 6 16.63 11.09 24.90
C VAL A 6 16.18 10.02 23.92
N SER A 7 15.11 10.28 23.19
CA SER A 7 14.64 9.40 22.12
C SER A 7 15.47 9.71 20.86
N LYS A 8 16.37 8.81 20.48
CA LYS A 8 17.11 8.90 19.20
C LYS A 8 16.55 7.87 18.23
N ALA A 9 16.22 8.32 17.02
CA ALA A 9 15.77 7.46 15.93
C ALA A 9 16.91 6.54 15.47
N VAL A 10 16.60 5.27 15.21
CA VAL A 10 17.52 4.25 14.70
C VAL A 10 17.34 4.16 13.18
N LYS A 11 18.44 4.23 12.43
CA LYS A 11 18.45 4.08 10.98
C LYS A 11 18.33 2.58 10.66
N LEU A 12 17.25 2.18 9.98
CA LEU A 12 17.11 0.81 9.49
C LEU A 12 18.07 0.64 8.30
N GLN A 13 19.06 -0.23 8.44
CA GLN A 13 19.84 -0.71 7.29
C GLN A 13 18.99 -1.77 6.59
N LEU A 14 18.62 -1.51 5.34
CA LEU A 14 18.13 -2.55 4.44
C LEU A 14 19.33 -3.44 4.08
N PRO A 15 19.17 -4.77 4.01
CA PRO A 15 20.24 -5.64 3.54
C PRO A 15 20.58 -5.30 2.09
N ASP A 16 21.87 -5.25 1.79
CA ASP A 16 22.38 -5.09 0.43
C ASP A 16 22.02 -6.35 -0.37
N ASP A 17 21.48 -6.15 -1.58
CA ASP A 17 21.12 -7.17 -2.56
C ASP A 17 22.33 -8.08 -2.86
N ASP A 18 22.22 -9.36 -2.52
CA ASP A 18 23.00 -10.42 -3.16
C ASP A 18 22.01 -11.28 -3.97
N GLU A 19 22.26 -11.33 -5.27
CA GLU A 19 21.39 -11.93 -6.28
C GLU A 19 21.32 -13.45 -6.19
N ASP A 20 20.10 -13.99 -6.21
CA ASP A 20 19.84 -15.39 -6.53
C ASP A 20 18.76 -15.49 -7.63
N GLU A 21 19.21 -16.06 -8.76
CA GLU A 21 18.48 -16.44 -9.96
C GLU A 21 17.25 -17.32 -9.65
N TYR A 22 16.04 -16.76 -9.75
CA TYR A 22 14.78 -17.48 -9.59
C TYR A 22 14.03 -17.61 -10.93
N ASP A 23 14.16 -18.77 -11.58
CA ASP A 23 13.33 -19.19 -12.72
C ASP A 23 11.94 -19.63 -12.21
N GLY A 24 11.02 -18.67 -12.15
CA GLY A 24 9.68 -18.81 -11.56
C GLY A 24 8.57 -18.39 -12.50
N ARG A 25 8.36 -19.16 -13.58
CA ARG A 25 7.23 -19.02 -14.49
C ARG A 25 5.89 -19.10 -13.72
N ARG A 26 5.08 -18.03 -13.83
CA ARG A 26 3.68 -17.81 -13.36
C ARG A 26 3.51 -17.15 -11.98
N ILE A 27 3.52 -15.82 -11.96
CA ILE A 27 2.39 -15.01 -11.49
C ILE A 27 2.27 -13.85 -12.47
N SER A 28 1.08 -13.61 -13.03
CA SER A 28 0.78 -12.38 -13.77
C SER A 28 0.65 -11.24 -12.75
N SER A 29 1.74 -10.96 -12.02
CA SER A 29 1.86 -9.81 -11.14
C SER A 29 2.26 -8.67 -12.05
N CYS A 30 1.27 -8.00 -12.60
CA CYS A 30 1.46 -6.75 -13.30
C CYS A 30 2.30 -5.83 -12.36
N ASN A 31 3.57 -5.65 -12.68
CA ASN A 31 4.45 -4.66 -12.08
C ASN A 31 4.80 -3.72 -13.23
N ILE A 32 4.15 -2.55 -13.31
CA ILE A 32 4.69 -1.42 -14.07
C ILE A 32 4.26 -0.14 -13.35
N ILE A 33 5.22 0.51 -12.69
CA ILE A 33 5.24 1.95 -12.46
C ILE A 33 6.25 2.49 -13.46
N GLU A 34 5.80 2.83 -14.66
CA GLU A 34 6.59 3.58 -15.64
C GLU A 34 5.72 4.72 -16.17
N ALA A 35 5.89 5.89 -15.55
CA ALA A 35 5.36 7.15 -16.04
C ALA A 35 6.28 7.67 -17.15
N GLU A 36 6.10 7.15 -18.35
CA GLU A 36 6.45 7.88 -19.57
C GLU A 36 5.34 8.90 -19.89
N GLU A 37 5.76 10.11 -20.29
CA GLU A 37 4.93 11.24 -20.74
C GLU A 37 3.60 10.80 -21.39
N GLY A 38 2.50 10.98 -20.65
CA GLY A 38 1.12 10.75 -21.14
C GLY A 38 0.36 9.55 -20.57
N LYS A 39 1.00 8.68 -19.77
CA LYS A 39 0.33 7.50 -19.16
C LYS A 39 -0.27 7.86 -17.79
N LYS A 40 -1.60 7.80 -17.66
CA LYS A 40 -2.31 7.97 -16.38
C LYS A 40 -1.75 6.98 -15.36
N LEU A 41 -1.28 7.47 -14.21
CA LEU A 41 -0.91 6.63 -13.07
C LEU A 41 -2.14 5.78 -12.69
N LEU A 42 -2.08 4.48 -12.86
CA LEU A 42 -3.17 3.57 -12.50
C LEU A 42 -2.82 2.92 -11.16
N ILE A 43 -3.48 3.36 -10.09
CA ILE A 43 -3.36 2.69 -8.79
C ILE A 43 -4.13 1.36 -8.84
N LYS A 44 -3.50 0.31 -8.33
CA LYS A 44 -4.09 -1.04 -8.30
C LYS A 44 -4.92 -1.24 -7.04
N PRO A 45 -6.05 -1.97 -7.15
CA PRO A 45 -6.77 -2.44 -5.98
C PRO A 45 -5.88 -3.32 -5.09
N ASP A 46 -6.16 -3.32 -3.79
CA ASP A 46 -5.49 -4.13 -2.77
C ASP A 46 -5.47 -5.62 -3.16
N PRO A 47 -4.31 -6.30 -3.09
CA PRO A 47 -4.17 -7.72 -3.44
C PRO A 47 -4.95 -8.68 -2.53
N TYR A 48 -5.44 -8.22 -1.39
CA TYR A 48 -6.26 -9.00 -0.47
C TYR A 48 -7.77 -8.87 -0.71
N LEU A 49 -8.19 -8.05 -1.69
CA LEU A 49 -9.59 -8.01 -2.14
C LEU A 49 -10.02 -9.37 -2.69
N PRO A 50 -11.34 -9.69 -2.70
CA PRO A 50 -11.81 -10.87 -3.41
C PRO A 50 -11.48 -10.79 -4.91
N GLU A 51 -11.22 -11.94 -5.55
CA GLU A 51 -10.73 -12.05 -6.93
C GLU A 51 -11.59 -11.24 -7.94
N ASP A 52 -12.91 -11.25 -7.76
CA ASP A 52 -13.84 -10.46 -8.57
C ASP A 52 -13.52 -8.96 -8.57
N TYR A 53 -13.10 -8.43 -7.43
CA TYR A 53 -12.76 -7.01 -7.26
C TYR A 53 -11.33 -6.72 -7.71
N GLN A 54 -10.38 -7.65 -7.53
CA GLN A 54 -8.99 -7.44 -7.96
C GLN A 54 -8.87 -7.17 -9.46
N CYS A 55 -9.64 -7.90 -10.28
CA CYS A 55 -9.54 -7.81 -11.74
C CYS A 55 -10.42 -6.72 -12.36
N ARG A 56 -11.52 -6.36 -11.71
CA ARG A 56 -12.58 -5.52 -12.31
C ARG A 56 -12.82 -4.20 -11.58
N ALA A 57 -12.41 -4.09 -10.30
CA ALA A 57 -12.55 -2.84 -9.58
C ALA A 57 -11.43 -1.87 -9.95
N SER A 58 -11.71 -0.58 -9.87
CA SER A 58 -10.72 0.49 -10.01
C SER A 58 -10.69 1.34 -8.76
N VAL A 59 -9.49 1.76 -8.32
CA VAL A 59 -9.36 2.72 -7.23
C VAL A 59 -10.01 4.04 -7.66
N LEU A 60 -10.89 4.56 -6.82
CA LEU A 60 -11.65 5.77 -7.09
C LEU A 60 -10.68 6.95 -7.25
N GLN A 61 -10.82 7.66 -8.36
CA GLN A 61 -10.08 8.86 -8.65
C GLN A 61 -11.03 10.06 -8.58
N HIS A 62 -10.67 11.07 -7.78
CA HIS A 62 -11.40 12.32 -7.71
C HIS A 62 -10.46 13.48 -8.05
N ALA A 63 -10.75 14.15 -9.17
CA ALA A 63 -9.86 15.13 -9.80
C ALA A 63 -8.47 14.51 -10.09
N GLU A 64 -7.43 14.99 -9.41
CA GLU A 64 -6.05 14.50 -9.57
C GLU A 64 -5.62 13.55 -8.45
N ASN A 65 -6.51 13.25 -7.50
CA ASN A 65 -6.19 12.44 -6.34
C ASN A 65 -6.85 11.06 -6.43
N PHE A 66 -6.12 10.05 -5.99
CA PHE A 66 -6.65 8.71 -5.76
C PHE A 66 -7.10 8.57 -4.31
N CYS A 67 -8.23 7.91 -4.11
CA CYS A 67 -8.75 7.60 -2.79
C CYS A 67 -8.12 6.30 -2.26
N ASP A 68 -6.82 6.39 -1.95
CA ASP A 68 -6.00 5.34 -1.35
C ASP A 68 -5.24 5.96 -0.16
N ALA A 69 -5.34 5.35 1.01
CA ALA A 69 -4.77 5.88 2.23
C ALA A 69 -4.22 4.77 3.12
N MET A 70 -3.04 5.02 3.70
CA MET A 70 -2.44 4.17 4.72
C MET A 70 -2.32 4.97 6.01
N LEU A 71 -3.01 4.51 7.05
CA LEU A 71 -3.03 5.13 8.37
C LEU A 71 -2.23 4.27 9.34
N THR A 72 -1.52 4.92 10.25
CA THR A 72 -0.78 4.25 11.33
C THR A 72 -1.32 4.74 12.66
N ARG A 73 -1.80 3.83 13.50
CA ARG A 73 -2.20 4.14 14.88
C ARG A 73 -1.22 3.47 15.84
N VAL A 74 -0.62 4.29 16.71
CA VAL A 74 0.35 3.84 17.71
C VAL A 74 -0.13 4.23 19.10
N ASN A 75 -0.14 3.26 20.02
CA ASN A 75 -0.31 3.49 21.44
C ASN A 75 0.93 3.00 22.20
N ILE A 76 1.76 3.96 22.60
CA ILE A 76 3.05 3.72 23.26
C ILE A 76 2.88 3.06 24.62
N HIS A 77 1.81 3.39 25.35
CA HIS A 77 1.59 2.86 26.71
C HIS A 77 1.31 1.36 26.70
N ASN A 78 0.66 0.88 25.63
CA ASN A 78 0.30 -0.53 25.47
C ASN A 78 1.26 -1.27 24.53
N ASN A 79 2.36 -0.63 24.11
CA ASN A 79 3.27 -1.13 23.07
C ASN A 79 2.50 -1.68 21.85
N TYR A 80 1.51 -0.92 21.40
CA TYR A 80 0.58 -1.31 20.36
C TYR A 80 0.78 -0.45 19.12
N SER A 81 0.84 -1.09 17.96
CA SER A 81 0.93 -0.44 16.66
C SER A 81 0.06 -1.20 15.68
N GLU A 82 -0.74 -0.49 14.92
CA GLU A 82 -1.53 -1.03 13.81
C GLU A 82 -1.35 -0.18 12.56
N PHE A 83 -1.51 -0.85 11.42
CA PHE A 83 -1.59 -0.24 10.10
C PHE A 83 -2.99 -0.47 9.57
N ILE A 84 -3.63 0.57 9.08
CA ILE A 84 -4.94 0.52 8.47
C ILE A 84 -4.78 0.98 7.03
N ALA A 85 -4.88 0.04 6.09
CA ALA A 85 -5.02 0.38 4.69
C ALA A 85 -6.50 0.69 4.39
N MET A 86 -6.75 1.73 3.62
CA MET A 86 -8.10 2.09 3.18
C MET A 86 -8.08 2.45 1.71
N GLN A 87 -8.96 1.82 0.93
CA GLN A 87 -9.13 2.13 -0.48
C GLN A 87 -10.60 2.34 -0.82
N ALA A 88 -10.92 3.41 -1.52
CA ALA A 88 -12.23 3.54 -2.15
C ALA A 88 -12.16 2.94 -3.56
N LEU A 89 -13.13 2.08 -3.86
CA LEU A 89 -13.19 1.30 -5.09
C LEU A 89 -14.48 1.60 -5.83
N GLU A 90 -14.39 1.65 -7.15
CA GLU A 90 -15.54 1.59 -8.05
C GLU A 90 -15.62 0.19 -8.67
N PHE A 91 -16.77 -0.45 -8.56
CA PHE A 91 -17.05 -1.76 -9.16
C PHE A 91 -18.52 -1.81 -9.58
N ASP A 92 -18.78 -2.14 -10.86
CA ASP A 92 -20.14 -2.23 -11.44
C ASP A 92 -21.02 -0.99 -11.17
N LYS A 93 -20.44 0.22 -11.36
CA LYS A 93 -21.10 1.53 -11.13
C LYS A 93 -21.56 1.74 -9.68
N ARG A 94 -20.97 1.02 -8.73
CA ARG A 94 -21.17 1.18 -7.28
C ARG A 94 -19.84 1.49 -6.63
N PHE A 95 -19.91 2.19 -5.50
CA PHE A 95 -18.74 2.58 -4.72
C PHE A 95 -18.65 1.75 -3.46
N TYR A 96 -17.45 1.29 -3.15
CA TYR A 96 -17.14 0.49 -1.97
C TYR A 96 -15.94 1.09 -1.24
N VAL A 97 -15.90 0.94 0.07
CA VAL A 97 -14.70 1.24 0.87
C VAL A 97 -14.15 -0.08 1.37
N TRP A 98 -12.88 -0.33 1.05
CA TRP A 98 -12.13 -1.49 1.49
C TRP A 98 -11.24 -1.11 2.66
N THR A 99 -11.32 -1.92 3.72
CA THR A 99 -10.42 -1.90 4.87
C THR A 99 -10.14 -3.37 5.25
N PRO A 100 -8.88 -3.82 5.26
CA PRO A 100 -8.51 -5.20 5.57
C PRO A 100 -8.72 -5.57 7.04
#